data_AF-A0A9E2YA37-F1
#
_entry.id   AF-A0A9E2YA37-F1
#
_cell.length_a   1.000
_cell.length_b   1.000
_cell.length_c   1.000
_cell.angle_alpha   90.00
_cell.angle_beta   90.00
_cell.angle_gamma   90.00
#
_symmetry.space_group_name_H-M   'P 1'
#
loop_
_entity.id
_entity.type
_entity.pdbx_description
1 polymer ?
#
loop_
_entity_poly.entity_id
_entity_poly.type
_entity_poly.pdbx_seq_one_letter_code
_entity_poly.pdbx_strand_id
1 'polypeptide(L)'
;RRELFERIPFNTIVDDFVIPLLVKQRTRCRIVYDCGAIAIEETASDVAAEFSRRARIGAGGYQAIGMLWRLLDPRRGWISFTFLSHKILRWLCPFALLGMVACNVLLLSHPLFRLTFVIQAIFYSFSFLMMCLPPRLDRVRLLRLAPLFTAMNLALLLGFWRWLRGKQGGTWQRTNRAGMSGEAVAHVASV
;
A
#
# COMPACT_ATOMS: atom_id res chain seq x y z
N ARG A 1 19.67 3.93 -17.75
CA ARG A 1 20.93 4.47 -17.18
C ARG A 1 21.40 3.54 -16.08
N ARG A 2 22.31 2.60 -16.41
CA ARG A 2 22.80 1.58 -15.45
C ARG A 2 23.77 2.20 -14.45
N GLU A 3 24.50 3.22 -14.87
CA GLU A 3 25.47 3.99 -14.09
C GLU A 3 24.86 4.74 -12.90
N LEU A 4 23.55 4.99 -12.91
CA LEU A 4 22.82 5.61 -11.80
C LEU A 4 22.33 4.61 -10.76
N PHE A 5 22.38 3.31 -11.08
CA PHE A 5 21.91 2.27 -10.18
C PHE A 5 22.92 2.05 -9.05
N GLU A 6 22.41 1.97 -7.83
CA GLU A 6 23.18 1.61 -6.66
C GLU A 6 22.53 0.39 -6.00
N ARG A 7 23.37 -0.45 -5.40
CA ARG A 7 22.89 -1.63 -4.69
C ARG A 7 22.06 -1.21 -3.48
N ILE A 8 20.82 -1.64 -3.46
CA ILE A 8 19.93 -1.57 -2.30
C ILE A 8 20.06 -2.85 -1.46
N PRO A 9 19.75 -2.82 -0.16
CA PRO A 9 19.68 -4.02 0.67
C PRO A 9 18.79 -5.10 0.04
N PHE A 10 19.26 -6.35 0.07
CA PHE A 10 18.56 -7.50 -0.53
C PHE A 10 17.16 -7.77 0.05
N ASN A 11 16.86 -7.25 1.23
CA ASN A 11 15.56 -7.34 1.88
C ASN A 11 14.63 -6.16 1.54
N THR A 12 14.94 -5.36 0.52
CA THR A 12 14.07 -4.26 0.08
C THR A 12 12.85 -4.85 -0.63
N ILE A 13 11.66 -4.54 -0.11
CA ILE A 13 10.40 -5.15 -0.60
C ILE A 13 9.82 -4.39 -1.80
N VAL A 14 9.93 -3.07 -1.79
CA VAL A 14 9.37 -2.14 -2.80
C VAL A 14 10.52 -1.46 -3.54
N ASP A 15 11.35 -2.29 -4.18
CA ASP A 15 12.53 -1.87 -4.92
C ASP A 15 12.17 -0.99 -6.13
N ASP A 16 11.07 -1.32 -6.82
CA ASP A 16 10.43 -0.54 -7.87
C ASP A 16 10.16 0.93 -7.46
N PHE A 17 9.80 1.16 -6.20
CA PHE A 17 9.58 2.47 -5.62
C PHE A 17 10.88 3.11 -5.10
N VAL A 18 11.73 2.33 -4.44
CA VAL A 18 12.94 2.81 -3.75
C VAL A 18 14.03 3.21 -4.73
N ILE A 19 14.30 2.39 -5.75
CA ILE A 19 15.39 2.63 -6.73
C ILE A 19 15.25 3.99 -7.41
N PRO A 20 14.14 4.32 -8.10
CA PRO A 20 14.03 5.60 -8.81
C PRO A 20 14.07 6.79 -7.85
N LEU A 21 13.52 6.65 -6.64
CA LEU A 21 13.53 7.72 -5.65
C LEU A 21 14.90 7.93 -5.00
N LEU A 22 15.70 6.87 -4.83
CA LEU A 22 17.10 6.99 -4.41
C LEU A 22 17.93 7.72 -5.47
N VAL A 23 17.76 7.36 -6.74
CA VAL A 23 18.40 8.06 -7.85
C VAL A 23 17.99 9.54 -7.86
N LYS A 24 16.69 9.84 -7.70
CA LYS A 24 16.18 11.20 -7.58
C LYS A 24 16.70 11.95 -6.35
N GLN A 25 16.91 11.25 -5.24
CA GLN A 25 17.41 11.83 -3.99
C GLN A 25 18.89 12.22 -4.11
N ARG A 26 19.69 11.42 -4.81
CA ARG A 26 21.15 11.61 -4.94
C ARG A 26 21.56 12.45 -6.14
N THR A 27 20.77 12.42 -7.20
CA THR A 27 21.08 13.09 -8.47
C THR A 27 20.02 14.15 -8.81
N ARG A 28 20.26 14.94 -9.85
CA ARG A 28 19.26 15.87 -10.40
C ARG A 28 18.38 15.26 -11.50
N CYS A 29 18.44 13.95 -11.69
CA CYS A 29 17.65 13.27 -12.72
C CYS A 29 16.15 13.50 -12.50
N ARG A 30 15.39 13.42 -13.60
CA ARG A 30 13.94 13.49 -13.58
C ARG A 30 13.38 12.08 -13.76
N ILE A 31 12.37 11.74 -12.98
CA ILE A 31 11.56 10.55 -13.21
C ILE A 31 10.50 10.99 -14.21
N VAL A 32 10.48 10.35 -15.38
CA VAL A 32 9.58 10.69 -16.49
C VAL A 32 8.59 9.55 -16.64
N TYR A 33 7.30 9.90 -16.75
CA TYR A 33 6.27 8.94 -17.10
C TYR A 33 6.28 8.72 -18.61
N ASP A 34 6.29 7.46 -19.02
CA ASP A 34 6.23 7.06 -20.42
C ASP A 34 4.91 6.35 -20.68
N CYS A 35 4.04 6.93 -21.51
CA CYS A 35 2.75 6.36 -21.87
C CYS A 35 2.88 5.02 -22.62
N GLY A 36 4.02 4.75 -23.26
CA GLY A 36 4.31 3.49 -23.94
C GLY A 36 4.80 2.38 -23.02
N ALA A 37 5.14 2.70 -21.76
CA ALA A 37 5.59 1.71 -20.78
C ALA A 37 4.40 0.94 -20.18
N ILE A 38 3.93 -0.07 -20.92
CA ILE A 38 2.78 -0.91 -20.55
C ILE A 38 3.26 -2.19 -19.83
N ALA A 39 2.68 -2.47 -18.67
CA ALA A 39 2.84 -3.73 -17.95
C ALA A 39 1.48 -4.43 -17.79
N ILE A 40 1.42 -5.73 -18.10
CA ILE A 40 0.21 -6.54 -17.98
C ILE A 40 0.40 -7.52 -16.82
N GLU A 41 -0.51 -7.47 -15.85
CA GLU A 41 -0.52 -8.37 -14.70
C GLU A 41 -1.87 -9.08 -14.58
N GLU A 42 -1.83 -10.36 -14.22
CA GLU A 42 -3.03 -11.11 -13.86
C GLU A 42 -3.54 -10.66 -12.49
N THR A 43 -4.81 -10.26 -12.41
CA THR A 43 -5.48 -10.03 -11.13
C THR A 43 -5.71 -11.35 -10.41
N ALA A 44 -5.08 -11.53 -9.24
CA ALA A 44 -5.38 -12.65 -8.37
C ALA A 44 -6.86 -12.64 -7.96
N SER A 45 -7.53 -13.79 -8.05
CA SER A 45 -8.93 -13.96 -7.69
C SER A 45 -9.18 -14.02 -6.17
N ASP A 46 -8.11 -14.18 -5.38
CA ASP A 46 -8.19 -14.33 -3.93
C ASP A 46 -7.98 -13.01 -3.16
N VAL A 47 -9.03 -12.61 -2.43
CA VAL A 47 -9.04 -11.42 -1.56
C VAL A 47 -8.03 -11.54 -0.43
N ALA A 48 -7.82 -12.74 0.12
CA ALA A 48 -6.86 -12.96 1.21
C ALA A 48 -5.41 -12.82 0.73
N ALA A 49 -5.10 -13.35 -0.46
CA ALA A 49 -3.81 -13.14 -1.13
C ALA A 49 -3.57 -11.65 -1.42
N GLU A 50 -4.57 -10.93 -1.92
CA GLU A 50 -4.46 -9.48 -2.19
C GLU A 50 -4.22 -8.66 -0.91
N PHE A 51 -4.92 -8.99 0.18
CA PHE A 51 -4.70 -8.37 1.47
C PHE A 51 -3.28 -8.64 1.99
N SER A 52 -2.81 -9.88 1.88
CA SER A 52 -1.45 -10.27 2.27
C SER A 52 -0.38 -9.56 1.45
N ARG A 53 -0.61 -9.40 0.14
CA ARG A 53 0.22 -8.61 -0.78
C ARG A 53 0.29 -7.16 -0.33
N ARG A 54 -0.86 -6.53 -0.03
CA ARG A 54 -0.93 -5.15 0.46
C ARG A 54 -0.20 -4.97 1.80
N ALA A 55 -0.33 -5.91 2.72
CA ALA A 55 0.39 -5.85 3.99
C ALA A 55 1.91 -5.96 3.80
N ARG A 56 2.37 -6.79 2.86
CA ARG A 56 3.80 -6.87 2.48
C ARG A 56 4.27 -5.55 1.85
N ILE A 57 3.53 -5.00 0.89
CA ILE A 57 3.84 -3.69 0.27
C ILE A 57 3.86 -2.59 1.34
N GLY A 58 2.93 -2.62 2.30
CA GLY A 58 2.91 -1.70 3.44
C GLY A 58 4.20 -1.77 4.27
N ALA A 59 4.65 -2.98 4.62
CA ALA A 59 5.94 -3.18 5.29
C ALA A 59 7.12 -2.60 4.50
N GLY A 60 7.11 -2.79 3.17
CA GLY A 60 8.08 -2.17 2.27
C GLY A 60 8.00 -0.66 2.26
N GLY A 61 6.80 -0.09 2.34
CA GLY A 61 6.59 1.35 2.47
C GLY A 61 7.27 1.92 3.72
N TYR A 62 7.05 1.30 4.88
CA TYR A 62 7.72 1.73 6.13
C TYR A 62 9.25 1.59 6.04
N GLN A 63 9.76 0.51 5.43
CA GLN A 63 11.18 0.36 5.13
C GLN A 63 11.72 1.49 4.24
N ALA A 64 10.96 1.87 3.21
CA ALA A 64 11.32 2.92 2.27
C ALA A 64 11.43 4.30 2.94
N ILE A 65 10.65 4.60 4.00
CA ILE A 65 10.80 5.84 4.78
C ILE A 65 12.22 5.97 5.30
N GLY A 66 12.78 4.92 5.89
CA GLY A 66 14.13 4.92 6.42
C GLY A 66 15.22 5.10 5.36
N MET A 67 14.97 4.66 4.12
CA MET A 67 15.91 4.81 3.00
C MET A 67 15.82 6.18 2.33
N LEU A 68 14.63 6.77 2.33
CA LEU A 68 14.27 7.97 1.56
C LEU A 68 14.00 9.18 2.44
N TRP A 69 14.35 9.13 3.74
CA TRP A 69 14.04 10.21 4.69
C TRP A 69 14.58 11.58 4.24
N ARG A 70 15.69 11.62 3.49
CA ARG A 70 16.28 12.87 3.01
C ARG A 70 15.40 13.56 1.97
N LEU A 71 14.46 12.85 1.32
CA LEU A 71 13.45 13.46 0.46
C LEU A 71 12.47 14.36 1.21
N LEU A 72 12.36 14.22 2.54
CA LEU A 72 11.51 15.09 3.37
C LEU A 72 12.09 16.49 3.60
N ASP A 73 13.34 16.74 3.21
CA ASP A 73 13.94 18.07 3.29
C ASP A 73 13.14 19.09 2.44
N PRO A 74 12.52 20.12 3.05
CA PRO A 74 11.74 21.14 2.32
C PRO A 74 12.54 21.86 1.23
N ARG A 75 13.87 21.92 1.32
CA ARG A 75 14.76 22.52 0.31
C ARG A 75 14.69 21.82 -1.03
N ARG A 76 14.15 20.60 -1.08
CA ARG A 76 13.93 19.83 -2.32
C ARG A 76 12.66 20.25 -3.07
N GLY A 77 11.87 21.17 -2.52
CA GLY A 77 10.67 21.72 -3.16
C GLY A 77 9.54 20.69 -3.29
N TRP A 78 8.89 20.66 -4.45
CA TRP A 78 7.69 19.85 -4.70
C TRP A 78 7.84 18.35 -4.40
N ILE A 79 9.03 17.75 -4.59
CA ILE A 79 9.21 16.32 -4.29
C ILE A 79 9.04 16.02 -2.80
N SER A 80 9.49 16.93 -1.92
CA SER A 80 9.32 16.77 -0.47
C SER A 80 7.85 16.84 -0.09
N PHE A 81 7.15 17.85 -0.60
CA PHE A 81 5.72 18.00 -0.36
C PHE A 81 4.91 16.78 -0.84
N THR A 82 5.15 16.31 -2.06
CA THR A 82 4.44 15.15 -2.61
C THR A 82 4.77 13.87 -1.83
N PHE A 83 6.04 13.68 -1.47
CA PHE A 83 6.46 12.52 -0.67
C PHE A 83 5.80 12.53 0.72
N LEU A 84 5.79 13.67 1.41
CA LEU A 84 5.13 13.82 2.71
C LEU A 84 3.60 13.61 2.61
N SER A 85 2.92 14.36 1.74
CA SER A 85 1.46 14.38 1.65
C SER A 85 0.86 13.06 1.13
N HIS A 86 1.45 12.45 0.11
CA HIS A 86 0.86 11.29 -0.55
C HIS A 86 1.41 9.95 -0.05
N LYS A 87 2.65 9.90 0.45
CA LYS A 87 3.28 8.64 0.89
C LYS A 87 3.31 8.55 2.41
N ILE A 88 3.95 9.50 3.09
CA ILE A 88 4.08 9.45 4.55
C ILE A 88 2.70 9.51 5.23
N LEU A 89 1.86 10.47 4.86
CA LEU A 89 0.54 10.60 5.49
C LEU A 89 -0.35 9.37 5.25
N ARG A 90 -0.21 8.73 4.08
CA ARG A 90 -0.92 7.48 3.76
C ARG A 90 -0.52 6.34 4.69
N TRP A 91 0.77 6.25 5.03
CA TRP A 91 1.30 5.26 5.97
C TRP A 91 1.03 5.61 7.44
N LEU A 92 0.80 6.89 7.76
CA LEU A 92 0.38 7.34 9.09
C LEU A 92 -1.13 7.23 9.33
N CYS A 93 -1.94 7.21 8.27
CA CYS A 93 -3.40 7.12 8.31
C CYS A 93 -3.94 6.03 9.27
N PRO A 94 -3.47 4.76 9.27
CA PRO A 94 -3.99 3.77 10.22
C PRO A 94 -3.79 4.16 11.70
N PHE A 95 -2.70 4.82 12.04
CA PHE A 95 -2.45 5.30 13.41
C PHE A 95 -3.32 6.50 13.76
N ALA A 96 -3.54 7.40 12.81
CA ALA A 96 -4.46 8.52 12.99
C ALA A 96 -5.89 8.03 13.25
N LEU A 97 -6.33 6.98 12.54
CA LEU A 97 -7.65 6.36 12.77
C LEU A 97 -7.76 5.75 14.18
N LEU A 98 -6.72 5.04 14.65
CA LEU A 98 -6.68 4.49 16.01
C LEU A 98 -6.69 5.60 17.06
N GLY A 99 -5.88 6.65 16.86
CA GLY A 99 -5.85 7.82 17.73
C GLY A 99 -7.20 8.54 17.78
N MET A 100 -7.89 8.63 16.64
CA MET A 100 -9.21 9.24 16.55
C MET A 100 -10.26 8.47 17.39
N VAL A 101 -10.24 7.13 17.34
CA VAL A 101 -11.11 6.29 18.18
C VAL A 101 -10.74 6.46 19.66
N ALA A 102 -9.45 6.45 19.99
CA ALA A 102 -8.99 6.63 21.37
C ALA A 102 -9.42 7.99 21.94
N CYS A 103 -9.23 9.08 21.20
CA CYS A 103 -9.68 10.41 21.60
C CYS A 103 -11.20 10.45 21.83
N ASN A 104 -11.99 9.85 20.92
CA ASN A 104 -13.44 9.78 21.07
C ASN A 104 -13.86 9.07 22.37
N VAL A 105 -13.22 7.95 22.71
CA VAL A 105 -13.50 7.19 23.93
C VAL A 105 -13.12 7.98 25.19
N LEU A 106 -11.96 8.64 25.18
CA LEU A 106 -11.50 9.43 26.32
C LEU A 106 -12.37 10.68 26.59
N LEU A 107 -13.01 11.23 25.55
CA LEU A 107 -13.75 12.48 25.61
C LEU A 107 -15.29 12.29 25.47
N LEU A 108 -15.82 11.10 25.79
CA LEU A 108 -17.26 10.77 25.66
C LEU A 108 -18.20 11.69 26.45
N SER A 109 -17.69 12.38 27.47
CA SER A 109 -18.43 13.39 28.24
C SER A 109 -18.90 14.54 27.35
N HIS A 110 -18.15 14.88 26.30
CA HIS A 110 -18.50 15.94 25.36
C HIS A 110 -19.44 15.44 24.25
N PRO A 111 -20.50 16.20 23.93
CA PRO A 111 -21.51 15.77 22.95
C PRO A 111 -20.93 15.57 21.54
N LEU A 112 -19.97 16.39 21.13
CA LEU A 112 -19.32 16.28 19.82
C LEU A 112 -18.54 14.95 19.68
N PHE A 113 -17.74 14.59 20.68
CA PHE A 113 -16.96 13.34 20.66
C PHE A 113 -17.85 12.10 20.76
N ARG A 114 -18.99 12.20 21.43
CA ARG A 114 -20.00 11.14 21.46
C ARG A 114 -20.64 10.92 20.09
N LEU A 115 -20.98 12.01 19.39
CA LEU A 115 -21.53 11.94 18.04
C LEU A 115 -20.52 11.31 17.06
N THR A 116 -19.27 11.79 17.06
CA THR A 116 -18.22 11.25 16.20
C THR A 116 -17.89 9.79 16.52
N PHE A 117 -17.95 9.40 17.80
CA PHE A 117 -17.80 8.00 18.22
C PHE A 117 -18.91 7.12 17.61
N VAL A 118 -20.17 7.53 17.72
CA VAL A 118 -21.31 6.77 17.16
C VAL A 118 -21.17 6.64 15.63
N ILE A 119 -20.81 7.71 14.93
CA ILE A 119 -20.59 7.68 13.48
C ILE A 119 -19.48 6.69 13.13
N GLN A 120 -18.37 6.68 13.86
CA GLN A 120 -17.29 5.72 13.65
C GLN A 120 -17.71 4.28 13.95
N ALA A 121 -18.45 4.06 15.03
CA ALA A 121 -18.96 2.76 15.40
C ALA A 121 -19.87 2.20 14.30
N ILE A 122 -20.78 3.02 13.75
CA ILE A 122 -21.62 2.65 12.61
C ILE A 122 -20.75 2.32 11.38
N PHE A 123 -19.80 3.19 11.04
CA PHE A 123 -18.91 2.98 9.88
C PHE A 123 -18.12 1.67 9.97
N TYR A 124 -17.49 1.39 11.11
CA TYR A 124 -16.70 0.18 11.30
C TYR A 124 -17.58 -1.08 11.40
N SER A 125 -18.76 -0.99 12.03
CA SER A 125 -19.72 -2.11 12.08
C SER A 125 -20.25 -2.44 10.69
N PHE A 126 -20.61 -1.42 9.90
CA PHE A 126 -21.02 -1.58 8.51
C PHE A 126 -19.91 -2.20 7.67
N SER A 127 -18.68 -1.68 7.80
CA SER A 127 -17.52 -2.24 7.11
C SER A 127 -17.30 -3.71 7.45
N PHE A 128 -17.39 -4.09 8.73
CA PHE A 128 -17.21 -5.46 9.17
C PHE A 128 -18.31 -6.37 8.62
N LEU A 129 -19.56 -5.96 8.71
CA LEU A 129 -20.70 -6.69 8.15
C LEU A 129 -20.52 -6.95 6.65
N MET A 130 -20.10 -5.94 5.89
CA MET A 130 -19.83 -6.08 4.46
C MET A 130 -18.70 -7.07 4.15
N MET A 131 -17.67 -7.17 5.00
CA MET A 131 -16.59 -8.15 4.84
C MET A 131 -17.05 -9.59 5.11
N CYS A 132 -18.12 -9.78 5.90
CA CYS A 132 -18.70 -11.09 6.19
C CYS A 132 -19.75 -11.54 5.16
N LEU A 133 -20.29 -10.63 4.36
CA LEU A 133 -21.33 -10.92 3.37
C LEU A 133 -20.73 -11.54 2.10
N PRO A 134 -21.51 -12.34 1.35
CA PRO A 134 -21.04 -12.95 0.12
C PRO A 134 -20.78 -11.90 -0.99
N PRO A 135 -19.84 -12.16 -1.93
CA PRO A 135 -19.38 -11.20 -2.94
C PRO A 135 -20.45 -10.66 -3.91
N ARG A 136 -21.66 -11.20 -3.86
CA ARG A 136 -22.78 -10.81 -4.72
C ARG A 136 -23.34 -9.43 -4.35
N LEU A 137 -23.31 -9.06 -3.06
CA LEU A 137 -23.72 -7.74 -2.57
C LEU A 137 -22.68 -6.65 -2.84
N ASP A 138 -21.42 -7.04 -3.09
CA ASP A 138 -20.33 -6.13 -3.43
C ASP A 138 -20.45 -5.52 -4.83
N ARG A 139 -21.47 -5.86 -5.62
CA ARG A 139 -21.65 -5.25 -6.96
C ARG A 139 -21.96 -3.75 -6.88
N VAL A 140 -22.51 -3.26 -5.77
CA VAL A 140 -22.78 -1.84 -5.56
C VAL A 140 -21.50 -1.13 -5.13
N ARG A 141 -20.95 -0.26 -6.00
CA ARG A 141 -19.67 0.44 -5.76
C ARG A 141 -19.60 1.13 -4.40
N LEU A 142 -20.69 1.76 -3.96
CA LEU A 142 -20.73 2.50 -2.70
C LEU A 142 -20.57 1.60 -1.47
N LEU A 143 -21.17 0.41 -1.49
CA LEU A 143 -21.09 -0.55 -0.38
C LEU A 143 -19.68 -1.13 -0.20
N ARG A 144 -18.86 -1.13 -1.27
CA ARG A 144 -17.47 -1.59 -1.23
C ARG A 144 -16.50 -0.59 -0.62
N LEU A 145 -16.83 0.69 -0.55
CA LEU A 145 -15.87 1.72 -0.17
C LEU A 145 -15.40 1.56 1.28
N ALA A 146 -16.34 1.32 2.20
CA ALA A 146 -16.03 1.11 3.62
C ALA A 146 -15.12 -0.10 3.85
N PRO A 147 -15.46 -1.34 3.41
CA PRO A 147 -14.60 -2.50 3.57
C PRO A 147 -13.26 -2.38 2.85
N LEU A 148 -13.20 -1.73 1.67
CA LEU A 148 -11.92 -1.47 1.00
C LEU A 148 -11.04 -0.51 1.81
N PHE A 149 -11.61 0.59 2.31
CA PHE A 149 -10.89 1.57 3.10
C PHE A 149 -10.33 0.97 4.39
N THR A 150 -11.14 0.23 5.14
CA THR A 150 -10.72 -0.42 6.39
C THR A 150 -9.70 -1.52 6.12
N ALA A 151 -9.92 -2.38 5.12
CA ALA A 151 -8.97 -3.44 4.76
C ALA A 151 -7.62 -2.88 4.33
N MET A 152 -7.58 -1.78 3.57
CA MET A 152 -6.32 -1.14 3.21
C MET A 152 -5.56 -0.58 4.41
N ASN A 153 -6.26 0.08 5.35
CA ASN A 153 -5.62 0.62 6.55
C ASN A 153 -5.17 -0.49 7.51
N LEU A 154 -5.96 -1.56 7.64
CA LEU A 154 -5.58 -2.75 8.40
C LEU A 154 -4.34 -3.43 7.80
N ALA A 155 -4.28 -3.57 6.47
CA ALA A 155 -3.12 -4.11 5.79
C ALA A 155 -1.85 -3.27 6.06
N LEU A 156 -1.96 -1.93 6.05
CA LEU A 156 -0.85 -1.05 6.42
C LEU A 156 -0.42 -1.24 7.88
N LEU A 157 -1.38 -1.31 8.82
CA LEU A 157 -1.08 -1.53 10.23
C LEU A 157 -0.35 -2.87 10.47
N LEU A 158 -0.81 -3.94 9.83
CA LEU A 158 -0.13 -5.24 9.86
C LEU A 158 1.24 -5.19 9.17
N GLY A 159 1.36 -4.42 8.08
CA GLY A 159 2.62 -4.15 7.40
C GLY A 159 3.63 -3.46 8.31
N PHE A 160 3.21 -2.49 9.12
CA PHE A 160 4.05 -1.85 10.12
C PHE A 160 4.56 -2.86 11.16
N TRP A 161 3.67 -3.70 11.70
CA TRP A 161 4.06 -4.71 12.68
C TRP A 161 5.00 -5.76 12.09
N ARG A 162 4.79 -6.13 10.83
CA ARG A 162 5.71 -6.99 10.07
C ARG A 162 7.08 -6.33 9.91
N TRP A 163 7.11 -5.05 9.54
CA TRP A 163 8.35 -4.28 9.39
C TRP A 163 9.13 -4.22 10.70
N LEU A 164 8.47 -3.88 11.82
CA LEU A 164 9.09 -3.85 13.15
C LEU A 164 9.71 -5.19 13.57
N ARG A 165 9.07 -6.31 13.22
CA ARG A 165 9.57 -7.65 13.57
C ARG A 165 10.77 -8.11 12.72
N GLY A 166 11.19 -7.35 11.71
CA GLY A 166 12.34 -7.70 10.86
C GLY A 166 12.17 -8.95 9.98
N LYS A 167 10.98 -9.57 9.96
CA LYS A 167 10.68 -10.81 9.20
C LYS A 167 10.41 -10.52 7.72
N GLN A 168 11.29 -9.78 7.06
CA GLN A 168 11.18 -9.45 5.64
C GLN A 168 12.08 -10.39 4.84
N GLY A 169 11.51 -11.48 4.32
CA GLY A 169 12.18 -12.29 3.32
C GLY A 169 12.22 -11.52 2.00
N GLY A 170 13.42 -11.25 1.49
CA GLY A 170 13.62 -10.63 0.17
C GLY A 170 13.26 -11.55 -1.01
N THR A 171 13.01 -12.83 -0.74
CA THR A 171 12.64 -13.82 -1.74
C THR A 171 11.15 -13.75 -2.06
N TRP A 172 10.84 -13.22 -3.24
CA TRP A 172 9.52 -13.32 -3.84
C TRP A 172 9.13 -14.79 -4.00
N GLN A 173 8.14 -15.26 -3.23
CA GLN A 173 7.56 -16.59 -3.45
C GLN A 173 6.68 -16.53 -4.70
N ARG A 174 7.07 -17.28 -5.74
CA ARG A 174 6.25 -17.48 -6.95
C ARG A 174 4.88 -18.01 -6.54
N THR A 175 3.81 -17.31 -6.94
CA THR A 175 2.48 -17.92 -6.96
C THR A 175 2.53 -19.12 -7.90
N ASN A 176 2.09 -20.29 -7.46
CA ASN A 176 1.99 -21.47 -8.30
C ASN A 176 1.06 -21.15 -9.48
N ARG A 177 1.64 -20.95 -10.66
CA ARG A 177 0.87 -20.90 -11.90
C ARG A 177 0.41 -22.33 -12.16
N ALA A 178 -0.89 -22.59 -12.13
CA ALA A 178 -1.42 -23.82 -12.68
C ALA A 178 -0.89 -23.92 -14.12
N GLY A 179 -0.24 -25.05 -14.45
CA GLY A 179 0.53 -25.20 -15.68
C GLY A 179 -0.29 -24.79 -16.90
N MET A 180 0.15 -23.74 -17.58
CA MET A 180 -0.22 -23.53 -18.97
C MET A 180 0.46 -24.64 -19.78
N SER A 181 -0.26 -25.72 -20.01
CA SER A 181 0.11 -26.76 -20.95
C SER A 181 0.24 -26.15 -22.35
N GLY A 182 1.48 -26.02 -22.82
CA GLY A 182 1.94 -26.28 -24.20
C GLY A 182 1.41 -25.48 -25.39
N GLU A 183 0.19 -24.94 -25.42
CA GLU A 183 -0.44 -24.53 -26.69
C GLU A 183 -0.42 -23.02 -26.97
N ALA A 184 -0.23 -22.16 -25.97
CA ALA A 184 -0.38 -20.71 -26.14
C ALA A 184 0.85 -20.00 -26.75
N VAL A 185 2.01 -20.65 -26.86
CA VAL A 185 3.25 -20.02 -27.36
C VAL A 185 3.25 -19.85 -28.88
N ALA A 186 2.44 -20.61 -29.62
CA ALA A 186 2.42 -20.55 -31.08
C ALA A 186 1.70 -19.31 -31.66
N HIS A 187 0.81 -18.65 -30.91
CA HIS A 187 -0.06 -17.61 -31.46
C HIS A 187 0.47 -16.17 -31.34
N VAL A 188 1.56 -15.95 -30.59
CA VAL A 188 2.15 -14.60 -30.38
C VAL A 188 3.31 -14.32 -31.35
N ALA A 189 3.82 -15.34 -32.05
CA ALA A 189 4.92 -15.17 -33.00
C ALA A 189 4.47 -14.74 -34.43
N SER A 190 3.17 -14.54 -34.65
CA SER A 190 2.61 -14.24 -35.98
C SER A 190 1.80 -12.95 -36.08
N VAL A 191 2.03 -11.97 -35.20
CA VAL A 191 1.46 -10.61 -35.31
C VAL A 191 2.55 -9.57 -35.11
#